data_AF-A0A7C5YEZ8-F1
#
_entry.id   AF-A0A7C5YEZ8-F1
#
_cell.length_a   1.000
_cell.length_b   1.000
_cell.length_c   1.000
_cell.angle_alpha   90.00
_cell.angle_beta   90.00
_cell.angle_gamma   90.00
#
_symmetry.space_group_name_H-M   'P 1'
#
loop_
_entity.id
_entity.type
_entity.pdbx_description
1 polymer ?
#
loop_
_entity_poly.entity_id
_entity_poly.type
_entity_poly.pdbx_seq_one_letter_code
_entity_poly.pdbx_strand_id
1 'polypeptide(L)'
;MRLTLQELKERAIAEFGEELERATPESVQRFVALVHAELSSQMKRGQFVVVDETSDSYLDVMRRFFRKALDMPAEEAAILLWLTAIEWLFSSVED
;
A
#
# COMPACT_ATOMS: atom_id res chain seq x y z
N MET A 1 3.59 -15.70 7.93
CA MET A 1 4.79 -14.84 8.07
C MET A 1 4.33 -13.43 7.73
N ARG A 2 4.67 -12.43 8.54
CA ARG A 2 4.28 -11.03 8.31
C ARG A 2 5.31 -10.41 7.35
N LEU A 3 4.85 -9.67 6.34
CA LEU A 3 5.74 -9.01 5.38
C LEU A 3 6.65 -8.02 6.11
N THR A 4 7.95 -8.13 5.90
CA THR A 4 8.97 -7.22 6.46
C THR A 4 9.36 -6.14 5.46
N LEU A 5 9.97 -5.05 5.95
CA LEU A 5 10.48 -4.00 5.05
C LEU A 5 11.59 -4.50 4.12
N GLN A 6 12.42 -5.43 4.60
CA GLN A 6 13.48 -6.02 3.79
C GLN A 6 12.91 -6.85 2.64
N GLU A 7 11.89 -7.68 2.89
CA GLU A 7 11.21 -8.43 1.85
C GLU A 7 10.49 -7.52 0.85
N LEU A 8 9.84 -6.45 1.32
CA LEU A 8 9.24 -5.45 0.43
C LEU A 8 10.31 -4.85 -0.49
N LYS A 9 11.46 -4.45 0.06
CA LYS A 9 12.59 -3.90 -0.70
C LYS A 9 13.09 -4.88 -1.76
N GLU A 10 13.31 -6.13 -1.40
CA GLU A 10 13.79 -7.16 -2.33
C GLU A 10 12.81 -7.39 -3.48
N ARG A 11 11.51 -7.44 -3.17
CA ARG A 11 10.44 -7.57 -4.18
C ARG A 11 10.38 -6.33 -5.08
N ALA A 12 10.47 -5.14 -4.52
CA ALA A 12 10.46 -3.90 -5.29
C ALA A 12 11.66 -3.80 -6.24
N ILE A 13 12.87 -4.18 -5.78
CA ILE A 13 14.07 -4.21 -6.64
C ILE A 13 13.94 -5.27 -7.74
N ALA A 14 13.40 -6.45 -7.42
CA ALA A 14 13.19 -7.50 -8.39
C ALA A 14 12.20 -7.07 -9.49
N GLU A 15 11.08 -6.44 -9.13
CA GLU A 15 10.07 -5.98 -10.08
C GLU A 15 10.56 -4.75 -10.86
N PHE A 16 10.97 -3.70 -10.14
CA PHE A 16 11.16 -2.36 -10.71
C PHE A 16 12.61 -1.96 -10.97
N GLY A 17 13.58 -2.66 -10.40
CA GLY A 17 14.99 -2.28 -10.47
C GLY A 17 15.48 -1.53 -9.25
N GLU A 18 16.79 -1.32 -9.15
CA GLU A 18 17.42 -0.71 -7.97
C GLU A 18 16.93 0.72 -7.74
N GLU A 19 16.67 1.45 -8.82
CA GLU A 19 16.22 2.85 -8.81
C GLU A 19 14.75 2.96 -9.27
N LEU A 20 14.01 1.85 -9.25
CA LEU A 20 12.64 1.73 -9.76
C LEU A 20 12.50 2.08 -11.26
N GLU A 21 13.58 2.00 -12.03
CA GLU A 21 13.66 2.46 -13.42
C GLU A 21 12.76 1.69 -14.41
N ARG A 22 12.27 0.50 -14.01
CA ARG A 22 11.31 -0.32 -14.77
C ARG A 22 9.87 -0.14 -14.31
N ALA A 23 9.61 0.70 -13.32
CA ALA A 23 8.26 0.96 -12.85
C ALA A 23 7.42 1.66 -13.94
N THR A 24 6.23 1.11 -14.19
CA THR A 24 5.22 1.69 -15.06
C THR A 24 3.91 1.76 -14.28
N PRO A 25 2.93 2.61 -14.68
CA PRO A 25 1.65 2.65 -13.99
C PRO A 25 1.00 1.27 -13.84
N GLU A 26 1.05 0.45 -14.89
CA GLU A 26 0.49 -0.90 -14.89
C GLU A 26 1.26 -1.86 -13.96
N SER A 27 2.61 -1.84 -13.97
CA SER A 27 3.39 -2.72 -13.10
C SER A 27 3.24 -2.33 -11.63
N VAL A 28 3.19 -1.04 -11.33
CA VAL A 28 2.96 -0.52 -9.97
C VAL A 28 1.57 -0.92 -9.47
N GLN A 29 0.52 -0.73 -10.27
CA GLN A 29 -0.84 -1.12 -9.87
C GLN A 29 -0.94 -2.62 -9.55
N ARG A 30 -0.35 -3.48 -10.40
CA ARG A 30 -0.32 -4.93 -10.15
C ARG A 30 0.46 -5.28 -8.90
N PHE A 31 1.64 -4.69 -8.70
CA PHE A 31 2.48 -4.94 -7.53
C PHE A 31 1.78 -4.55 -6.23
N VAL A 32 1.22 -3.33 -6.18
CA VAL A 32 0.51 -2.81 -5.01
C VAL A 32 -0.70 -3.69 -4.68
N ALA A 33 -1.47 -4.11 -5.69
CA ALA A 33 -2.60 -5.02 -5.51
C ALA A 33 -2.17 -6.37 -4.91
N LEU A 34 -1.06 -6.96 -5.38
CA LEU A 34 -0.53 -8.22 -4.86
C LEU A 34 -0.11 -8.11 -3.39
N VAL A 35 0.61 -7.05 -3.03
CA VAL A 35 1.07 -6.83 -1.66
C VAL A 35 -0.11 -6.55 -0.73
N HIS A 36 -1.10 -5.75 -1.15
CA HIS A 36 -2.31 -5.52 -0.36
C HIS A 36 -3.13 -6.79 -0.14
N ALA A 37 -3.24 -7.66 -1.16
CA ALA A 37 -3.92 -8.94 -1.01
C ALA A 37 -3.23 -9.84 0.03
N GLU A 38 -1.89 -9.86 0.04
CA GLU A 38 -1.11 -10.59 1.05
C GLU A 38 -1.36 -10.02 2.45
N LEU A 39 -1.23 -8.70 2.63
CA LEU A 39 -1.47 -8.04 3.92
C LEU A 39 -2.91 -8.26 4.42
N SER A 40 -3.89 -8.21 3.52
CA SER A 40 -5.31 -8.46 3.84
C SER A 40 -5.56 -9.92 4.20
N SER A 41 -4.89 -10.87 3.54
CA SER A 41 -4.99 -12.29 3.86
C SER A 41 -4.41 -12.64 5.24
N GLN A 42 -3.47 -11.83 5.73
CA GLN A 42 -2.90 -11.92 7.07
C GLN A 42 -3.82 -11.28 8.13
N MET A 43 -4.71 -10.36 7.74
CA MET A 43 -5.80 -9.87 8.59
C MET A 43 -6.90 -10.94 8.67
N LYS A 44 -6.81 -11.77 9.70
CA LYS A 44 -7.75 -12.85 10.13
C LYS A 44 -9.14 -12.91 9.45
N ARG A 45 -9.48 -14.12 8.96
CA ARG A 45 -10.86 -14.58 8.74
C ARG A 45 -11.71 -14.27 9.98
N GLY A 46 -12.74 -13.43 9.84
CA GLY A 46 -13.71 -13.11 10.90
C GLY A 46 -13.93 -11.63 11.17
N GLN A 47 -13.13 -10.72 10.59
CA GLN A 47 -13.46 -9.30 10.59
C GLN A 47 -14.40 -9.00 9.41
N PHE A 48 -15.68 -8.82 9.72
CA PHE A 48 -16.61 -8.18 8.79
C PHE A 48 -16.16 -6.72 8.63
N VAL A 49 -15.77 -6.33 7.41
CA VAL A 49 -15.65 -4.92 7.05
C VAL A 49 -17.07 -4.42 6.90
N VAL A 50 -17.57 -3.72 7.91
CA VAL A 50 -18.76 -2.87 7.76
C VAL A 50 -18.32 -1.73 6.84
N VAL A 51 -18.73 -1.80 5.58
CA VAL A 51 -18.64 -0.66 4.65
C VAL A 51 -19.74 0.30 5.09
N ASP A 52 -19.43 1.15 6.07
CA ASP A 52 -20.25 2.31 6.38
C ASP A 52 -20.04 3.28 5.21
N GLU A 53 -21.03 3.40 4.32
CA GLU A 53 -21.05 4.37 3.23
C GLU A 53 -21.24 5.79 3.81
N THR A 54 -20.31 6.24 4.64
CA THR A 54 -20.12 7.67 4.83
C THR A 54 -19.52 8.19 3.54
N SER A 55 -20.17 9.20 2.94
CA SER A 55 -19.70 9.96 1.78
C SER A 55 -18.44 10.76 2.12
N ASP A 56 -17.39 10.06 2.54
CA ASP A 56 -16.17 10.63 3.00
C ASP A 56 -15.43 11.19 1.80
N SER A 57 -15.09 12.48 1.88
CA SER A 57 -14.23 13.07 0.87
C SER A 57 -12.91 12.30 0.85
N TYR A 58 -12.28 12.20 -0.32
CA TYR A 58 -10.94 11.59 -0.46
C TYR A 58 -9.97 12.13 0.60
N LEU A 59 -10.04 13.43 0.89
CA LEU A 59 -9.20 14.07 1.91
C LEU A 59 -9.47 13.53 3.32
N ASP A 60 -10.72 13.23 3.69
CA ASP A 60 -11.07 12.69 5.00
C ASP A 60 -10.68 11.22 5.14
N VAL A 61 -10.70 10.46 4.04
CA VAL A 61 -10.14 9.10 3.99
C VAL A 61 -8.63 9.16 4.21
N MET A 62 -7.93 10.04 3.49
CA MET A 62 -6.47 10.17 3.59
C MET A 62 -6.02 10.67 4.96
N ARG A 63 -6.71 11.65 5.55
CA ARG A 63 -6.44 12.10 6.93
C ARG A 63 -6.55 10.97 7.94
N ARG A 64 -7.59 10.14 7.83
CA ARG A 64 -7.76 8.97 8.70
C ARG A 64 -6.67 7.94 8.48
N PHE A 65 -6.29 7.69 7.23
CA PHE A 65 -5.19 6.79 6.90
C PHE A 65 -3.88 7.25 7.55
N PHE A 66 -3.45 8.49 7.31
CA PHE A 66 -2.19 9.01 7.87
C PHE A 66 -2.18 9.03 9.39
N ARG A 67 -3.32 9.38 10.03
CA ARG A 67 -3.45 9.29 11.49
C ARG A 67 -3.28 7.84 11.96
N LYS A 68 -4.02 6.90 11.36
CA LYS A 68 -3.96 5.47 11.75
C LYS A 68 -2.57 4.87 11.55
N ALA A 69 -1.83 5.32 10.53
CA ALA A 69 -0.47 4.85 10.28
C ALA A 69 0.47 5.13 11.46
N LEU A 70 0.26 6.23 12.21
CA LEU A 70 1.05 6.55 13.41
C LEU A 70 0.75 5.64 14.61
N ASP A 71 -0.42 4.98 14.62
CA ASP A 71 -0.81 4.05 15.67
C ASP A 71 -0.32 2.61 15.37
N MET A 72 0.25 2.37 14.17
CA MET A 72 0.73 1.05 13.74
C MET A 72 2.17 0.79 14.20
N PRO A 73 2.58 -0.48 14.31
CA PRO A 73 4.00 -0.82 14.41
C PRO A 73 4.79 -0.22 13.24
N ALA A 74 5.96 0.34 13.54
CA ALA A 74 6.77 1.13 12.60
C ALA A 74 7.00 0.43 11.24
N GLU A 75 7.23 -0.88 11.25
CA GLU A 75 7.44 -1.65 10.02
C GLU A 75 6.18 -1.74 9.15
N GLU A 76 5.01 -1.98 9.76
CA GLU A 76 3.71 -2.01 9.05
C GLU A 76 3.37 -0.63 8.48
N ALA A 77 3.58 0.42 9.29
CA ALA A 77 3.35 1.80 8.88
C ALA A 77 4.21 2.17 7.67
N ALA A 78 5.50 1.85 7.71
CA ALA A 78 6.43 2.16 6.63
C ALA A 78 6.08 1.43 5.33
N ILE A 79 5.69 0.14 5.40
CA ILE A 79 5.22 -0.63 4.24
C ILE A 79 3.99 0.03 3.62
N LEU A 80 2.97 0.33 4.43
CA LEU A 80 1.73 0.93 3.94
C LEU A 80 1.96 2.31 3.33
N LEU A 81 2.75 3.16 3.99
CA LEU A 81 3.09 4.49 3.49
C LEU A 81 3.87 4.42 2.17
N TRP A 82 4.80 3.46 2.03
CA TRP A 82 5.54 3.28 0.79
C TRP A 82 4.63 2.84 -0.36
N LEU A 83 3.74 1.87 -0.13
CA LEU A 83 2.77 1.40 -1.13
C LEU A 83 1.83 2.53 -1.59
N THR A 84 1.32 3.33 -0.65
CA THR A 84 0.46 4.47 -0.99
C THR A 84 1.24 5.54 -1.77
N ALA A 85 2.47 5.86 -1.37
CA ALA A 85 3.28 6.88 -2.05
C ALA A 85 3.62 6.50 -3.49
N ILE A 86 4.00 5.23 -3.73
CA ILE A 86 4.32 4.78 -5.09
C ILE A 86 3.06 4.67 -5.96
N GLU A 87 1.94 4.19 -5.41
CA GLU A 87 0.67 4.17 -6.13
C GLU A 87 0.26 5.59 -6.55
N TRP A 88 0.38 6.57 -5.65
CA TRP A 88 0.10 7.96 -5.95
C TRP A 88 1.00 8.53 -7.04
N LEU A 89 2.31 8.33 -6.92
CA LEU A 89 3.29 8.80 -7.89
C LEU A 89 2.97 8.34 -9.31
N PHE A 90 2.46 7.12 -9.48
CA PHE A 90 2.18 6.53 -10.79
C PHE A 90 0.71 6.65 -11.22
N SER A 91 -0.21 6.93 -10.30
CA SER A 91 -1.61 7.26 -10.61
C SER A 91 -1.79 8.69 -11.12
N SER A 92 -0.87 9.60 -10.78
CA SER A 92 -0.89 10.99 -11.22
C SER A 92 -0.25 11.23 -12.59
N VAL A 93 0.27 10.17 -13.24
CA VAL A 93 0.92 10.23 -14.57
C VAL A 93 -0.09 9.96 -15.71
N GLU A 94 -1.38 10.19 -15.47
CA GLU A 94 -2.33 10.42 -16.56
C GLU A 94 -2.24 11.89 -17.00
N ASP A 95 -1.27 12.18 -17.88
CA ASP A 95 -1.31 13.30 -18.83
C ASP A 95 -1.40 12.74 -20.26
#